data_AF-A0A227J5I8-F1
#
_entry.id   AF-A0A227J5I8-F1
#
_cell.length_a   1.000
_cell.length_b   1.000
_cell.length_c   1.000
_cell.angle_alpha   90.00
_cell.angle_beta   90.00
_cell.angle_gamma   90.00
#
_symmetry.space_group_name_H-M   'P 1'
#
loop_
_entity.id
_entity.type
_entity.pdbx_description
1 polymer ?
#
loop_
_entity_poly.entity_id
_entity_poly.type
_entity_poly.pdbx_seq_one_letter_code
_entity_poly.pdbx_strand_id
1 'polypeptide(L)'
;MEKQNSKKRVFASMLIVVVFAMLTGATLYSTFWLEPTATQENEINSVLTRENKTIFEPVLPDEHVSLPSDFRFHPEYQHEWWNYFAKLQDKQGRTYNVQWSYFRV
;
A
#
# COMPACT_ATOMS: atom_id res chain seq x y z
N MET A 1 34.38 33.42 -46.37
CA MET A 1 33.07 32.74 -46.22
C MET A 1 33.00 31.74 -45.05
N GLU A 2 34.12 31.39 -44.41
CA GLU A 2 34.18 30.35 -43.36
C GLU A 2 33.56 30.75 -42.00
N LYS A 3 33.60 32.04 -41.65
CA LYS A 3 33.16 32.55 -40.33
C LYS A 3 31.64 32.51 -40.11
N GLN A 4 30.83 32.52 -41.19
CA GLN A 4 29.36 32.52 -41.10
C GLN A 4 28.79 31.14 -40.81
N ASN A 5 29.42 30.08 -41.34
CA ASN A 5 29.01 28.70 -41.11
C ASN A 5 29.37 28.21 -39.69
N SER A 6 30.50 28.70 -39.13
CA SER A 6 30.86 28.42 -37.74
C SER A 6 29.83 28.98 -36.75
N LYS A 7 29.37 30.23 -36.93
CA LYS A 7 28.32 30.82 -36.08
C LYS A 7 26.99 30.06 -36.12
N LYS A 8 26.58 29.57 -37.30
CA LYS A 8 25.37 28.74 -37.46
C LYS A 8 25.51 27.38 -36.77
N ARG A 9 26.69 26.76 -36.84
CA ARG A 9 26.98 25.49 -36.16
C ARG A 9 26.99 25.65 -34.64
N VAL A 10 27.59 26.73 -34.13
CA VAL A 10 27.57 27.06 -32.69
C VAL A 10 26.14 27.32 -32.22
N PHE A 11 25.34 28.05 -33.00
CA PHE A 11 23.93 28.29 -32.68
C PHE A 11 23.10 27.00 -32.68
N ALA A 12 23.32 26.11 -33.65
CA ALA A 12 22.67 24.80 -33.70
C ALA A 12 23.07 23.90 -32.52
N SER A 13 24.35 23.88 -32.15
CA SER A 13 24.83 23.15 -30.96
C SER A 13 24.24 23.71 -29.67
N MET A 14 24.08 25.03 -29.56
CA MET A 14 23.43 25.65 -28.40
C MET A 14 21.96 25.25 -28.29
N LEU A 15 21.24 25.19 -29.40
CA LEU A 15 19.86 24.69 -29.46
C LEU A 15 19.76 23.24 -28.99
N ILE A 16 20.68 22.37 -29.43
CA ILE A 16 20.72 20.96 -29.02
C ILE A 16 20.93 20.84 -27.52
N VAL A 17 21.87 21.60 -26.94
CA VAL A 17 22.14 21.57 -25.49
C VAL A 17 20.93 22.02 -24.69
N VAL A 18 20.21 23.05 -25.15
CA VAL A 18 18.98 23.52 -24.50
C VAL A 18 17.88 22.46 -24.55
N VAL A 19 17.70 21.78 -25.68
CA VAL A 19 16.73 20.68 -25.79
C VAL A 19 17.08 19.54 -24.85
N PHE A 20 18.36 19.15 -24.77
CA PHE A 20 18.80 18.14 -23.81
C PHE A 20 18.57 18.56 -22.36
N ALA A 21 18.85 19.82 -22.01
CA ALA A 21 18.61 20.34 -20.67
C ALA A 21 17.10 20.38 -20.31
N MET A 22 16.23 20.68 -21.27
CA MET A 22 14.77 20.61 -21.06
C MET A 22 14.30 19.17 -20.89
N LEU A 23 14.81 18.24 -21.69
CA LEU A 23 14.48 16.81 -21.57
C LEU A 23 14.93 16.26 -20.22
N THR A 24 16.17 16.53 -19.80
CA THR A 24 16.65 16.07 -18.49
C THR A 24 15.91 16.74 -17.33
N GLY A 25 15.56 18.02 -17.46
CA GLY A 25 14.72 18.72 -16.51
C GLY A 25 13.32 18.09 -16.39
N ALA A 26 12.69 17.75 -17.51
CA ALA A 26 11.38 17.10 -17.54
C ALA A 26 11.44 15.68 -16.93
N THR A 27 12.48 14.90 -17.23
CA THR A 27 12.64 13.58 -16.62
C THR A 27 12.89 13.68 -15.12
N LEU A 28 13.75 14.61 -14.67
CA LEU A 28 14.01 14.82 -13.25
C LEU A 28 12.76 15.29 -12.52
N TYR A 29 12.01 16.23 -13.11
CA TYR A 29 10.74 16.70 -12.56
C TYR A 29 9.74 15.55 -12.43
N SER A 30 9.59 14.73 -13.46
CA SER A 30 8.72 13.55 -13.43
C SER A 30 9.14 12.56 -12.35
N THR A 31 10.44 12.28 -12.18
CA THR A 31 10.91 11.30 -11.19
C THR A 31 10.88 11.81 -9.75
N PHE A 32 11.00 13.13 -9.56
CA PHE A 32 11.12 13.73 -8.23
C PHE A 32 9.78 14.25 -7.68
N TRP A 33 8.87 14.67 -8.56
CA TRP A 33 7.57 15.28 -8.18
C TRP A 33 6.35 14.42 -8.52
N LEU A 34 6.48 13.33 -9.28
CA LEU A 34 5.47 12.27 -9.21
C LEU A 34 5.68 11.57 -7.87
N GLU A 35 4.93 12.01 -6.88
CA GLU A 35 4.59 11.19 -5.72
C GLU A 35 4.25 9.79 -6.25
N PRO A 36 4.80 8.70 -5.69
CA PRO A 36 4.45 7.37 -6.15
C PRO A 36 2.95 7.23 -5.97
N THR A 37 2.18 7.46 -7.03
CA THR A 37 0.76 7.19 -7.05
C THR A 37 0.70 5.72 -6.74
N ALA A 38 0.26 5.38 -5.54
CA ALA A 38 0.17 4.03 -5.03
C ALA A 38 -0.93 3.29 -5.79
N THR A 39 -0.72 3.07 -7.09
CA THR A 39 -1.43 2.10 -7.93
C THR A 39 -0.69 0.78 -7.89
N GLN A 40 -0.06 0.46 -6.76
CA GLN A 40 0.23 -0.91 -6.40
C GLN A 40 -1.02 -1.36 -5.66
N GLU A 41 -1.86 -2.18 -6.30
CA GLU A 41 -2.85 -2.97 -5.58
C GLU A 41 -2.09 -3.75 -4.50
N ASN A 42 -2.10 -3.23 -3.27
CA ASN A 42 -1.55 -3.97 -2.15
C ASN A 42 -2.36 -5.27 -2.10
N GLU A 43 -1.71 -6.42 -2.20
CA GLU A 43 -2.36 -7.74 -2.12
C GLU A 43 -3.22 -7.88 -0.85
N ILE A 44 -2.93 -7.10 0.19
CA ILE A 44 -3.74 -6.99 1.41
C ILE A 44 -5.10 -6.33 1.12
N ASN A 45 -5.16 -5.29 0.29
CA ASN A 45 -6.41 -4.61 -0.04
C ASN A 45 -7.37 -5.50 -0.84
N SER A 46 -6.87 -6.37 -1.73
CA SER A 46 -7.72 -7.29 -2.49
C SER A 46 -8.36 -8.34 -1.58
N VAL A 47 -7.66 -8.79 -0.55
CA VAL A 47 -8.17 -9.71 0.49
C VAL A 47 -9.21 -9.04 1.41
N LEU A 48 -9.07 -7.74 1.67
CA LEU A 48 -10.02 -6.95 2.49
C LEU A 48 -11.18 -6.36 1.68
N THR A 49 -11.24 -6.60 0.37
CA THR A 49 -12.26 -6.01 -0.49
C THR A 49 -13.62 -6.65 -0.19
N ARG A 50 -14.66 -5.82 -0.11
CA ARG A 50 -16.03 -6.28 0.13
C ARG A 50 -16.45 -7.29 -0.94
N GLU A 51 -16.86 -8.50 -0.55
CA GLU A 51 -17.44 -9.46 -1.49
C GLU A 51 -18.83 -8.94 -1.90
N ASN A 52 -19.14 -8.94 -3.21
CA ASN A 52 -20.44 -8.43 -3.69
C ASN A 52 -21.52 -9.50 -3.82
N LYS A 53 -21.14 -10.78 -3.76
CA LYS A 53 -22.03 -11.91 -4.06
C LYS A 53 -22.87 -12.34 -2.86
N THR A 54 -22.36 -12.09 -1.65
CA THR A 54 -22.99 -12.47 -0.38
C THR A 54 -23.51 -11.22 0.33
N ILE A 55 -24.69 -11.32 0.96
CA ILE A 55 -25.25 -10.24 1.78
C ILE A 55 -24.79 -10.48 3.22
N PHE A 56 -24.01 -9.54 3.76
CA PHE A 56 -23.55 -9.53 5.15
C PHE A 56 -24.28 -8.47 5.98
N GLU A 57 -24.38 -8.71 7.28
CA GLU A 57 -24.94 -7.76 8.22
C GLU A 57 -24.04 -6.53 8.37
N PRO A 58 -24.60 -5.30 8.35
CA PRO A 58 -23.85 -4.10 8.63
C PRO A 58 -23.61 -3.96 10.14
N VAL A 59 -22.46 -3.40 10.53
CA VAL A 59 -22.24 -3.00 11.93
C VAL A 59 -23.07 -1.74 12.22
N LEU A 60 -24.08 -1.87 13.09
CA LEU A 60 -24.96 -0.79 13.48
C LEU A 60 -24.55 -0.19 14.84
N PRO A 61 -24.73 1.12 15.09
CA PRO A 61 -24.35 1.76 16.35
C PRO A 61 -25.08 1.22 17.60
N ASP A 62 -26.30 0.70 17.42
CA ASP A 62 -27.16 0.25 18.51
C ASP A 62 -27.00 -1.26 18.81
N GLU A 63 -26.09 -1.95 18.11
CA GLU A 63 -25.76 -3.36 18.35
C GLU A 63 -24.83 -3.47 19.57
N HIS A 64 -25.33 -4.05 20.66
CA HIS A 64 -24.57 -4.18 21.91
C HIS A 64 -23.89 -5.55 22.03
N VAL A 65 -22.62 -5.56 22.46
CA VAL A 65 -21.91 -6.79 22.79
C VAL A 65 -22.49 -7.44 24.05
N SER A 66 -22.87 -8.70 23.93
CA SER A 66 -23.43 -9.55 24.97
C SER A 66 -22.51 -10.75 25.23
N LEU A 67 -21.95 -10.84 26.44
CA LEU A 67 -21.13 -11.98 26.84
C LEU A 67 -21.92 -12.91 27.78
N PRO A 68 -21.78 -14.25 27.65
CA PRO A 68 -20.80 -14.97 26.82
C PRO A 68 -21.26 -15.30 25.40
N SER A 69 -22.46 -14.86 24.98
CA SER A 69 -23.01 -15.23 23.67
C SER A 69 -22.09 -14.87 22.51
N ASP A 70 -21.42 -13.73 22.62
CA ASP A 70 -20.59 -13.16 21.55
C ASP A 70 -19.12 -13.64 21.62
N PHE A 71 -18.85 -14.72 22.37
CA PHE A 71 -17.63 -15.50 22.20
C PHE A 71 -17.71 -16.49 21.03
N ARG A 72 -18.87 -16.60 20.37
CA ARG A 72 -19.03 -17.43 19.18
C ARG A 72 -18.44 -16.74 17.93
N PHE A 73 -18.30 -17.50 16.86
CA PHE A 73 -18.06 -16.92 15.54
C PHE A 73 -19.31 -16.17 15.04
N HIS A 74 -19.10 -15.08 14.31
CA HIS A 74 -20.15 -14.23 13.75
C HIS A 74 -20.14 -14.30 12.21
N PRO A 75 -20.53 -15.43 11.59
CA PRO A 75 -20.50 -15.63 10.13
C PRO A 75 -21.37 -14.67 9.32
N GLU A 76 -22.29 -13.96 9.98
CA GLU A 76 -23.16 -12.93 9.41
C GLU A 76 -22.39 -11.67 8.99
N TYR A 77 -21.19 -11.41 9.54
CA TYR A 77 -20.31 -10.32 9.11
C TYR A 77 -19.24 -10.84 8.15
N GLN A 78 -18.85 -10.01 7.17
CA GLN A 78 -17.85 -10.40 6.17
C GLN A 78 -16.49 -10.71 6.82
N HIS A 79 -16.03 -9.82 7.69
CA HIS A 79 -14.69 -9.89 8.27
C HIS A 79 -14.76 -10.26 9.75
N GLU A 80 -13.95 -11.22 10.17
CA GLU A 80 -13.84 -11.59 11.58
C GLU A 80 -12.39 -11.86 11.99
N TRP A 81 -12.01 -11.34 13.16
CA TRP A 81 -10.62 -11.26 13.62
C TRP A 81 -10.50 -11.89 14.99
N TRP A 82 -9.59 -12.84 15.13
CA TRP A 82 -9.30 -13.52 16.38
C TRP A 82 -7.82 -13.38 16.70
N ASN A 83 -7.50 -12.79 17.85
CA ASN A 83 -6.13 -12.60 18.30
C ASN A 83 -5.91 -13.27 19.65
N TYR A 84 -4.83 -14.03 19.77
CA TYR A 84 -4.42 -14.67 21.01
C TYR A 84 -2.94 -14.39 21.28
N PHE A 85 -2.66 -13.91 22.48
CA PHE A 85 -1.32 -13.61 22.96
C PHE A 85 -1.06 -14.40 24.23
N ALA A 86 0.03 -15.16 24.26
CA ALA A 86 0.39 -15.94 25.42
C ALA A 86 1.90 -15.86 25.71
N LYS A 87 2.23 -15.88 26.99
CA LYS A 87 3.58 -16.06 27.49
C LYS A 87 3.66 -17.47 28.08
N LEU A 88 4.54 -18.30 27.55
CA LEU A 88 4.76 -19.68 27.96
C LEU A 88 6.11 -19.82 28.68
N GLN A 89 6.21 -20.78 29.58
CA GLN A 89 7.47 -21.13 30.24
C GLN A 89 7.68 -22.65 30.16
N ASP A 90 8.86 -23.10 29.74
CA ASP A 90 9.19 -24.53 29.75
C ASP A 90 9.68 -25.02 31.12
N LYS A 91 9.91 -26.34 31.23
CA LYS A 91 10.39 -26.98 32.45
C LYS A 91 11.79 -26.52 32.89
N GLN A 92 12.56 -25.92 31.98
CA GLN A 92 13.89 -25.37 32.24
C GLN A 92 13.83 -23.88 32.61
N GLY A 93 12.63 -23.30 32.71
CA GLY A 93 12.42 -21.89 33.05
C GLY A 93 12.53 -20.92 31.87
N ARG A 94 12.75 -21.41 30.64
CA ARG A 94 12.85 -20.54 29.46
C ARG A 94 11.48 -20.00 29.08
N THR A 95 11.43 -18.72 28.75
CA THR A 95 10.20 -18.02 28.38
C THR A 95 10.02 -17.97 26.87
N TYR A 96 8.82 -18.22 26.39
CA TYR A 96 8.41 -18.08 24.99
C TYR A 96 7.20 -17.16 24.92
N ASN A 97 7.10 -16.37 23.85
CA ASN A 97 5.91 -15.59 23.57
C ASN A 97 5.26 -16.16 22.31
N VAL A 98 3.95 -16.37 22.36
CA VAL A 98 3.12 -16.86 21.27
C VAL A 98 2.14 -15.77 20.90
N GLN A 99 2.09 -15.47 19.61
CA GLN A 99 1.05 -14.66 19.00
C GLN A 99 0.37 -15.52 17.93
N TRP A 100 -0.96 -15.57 18.00
CA TRP A 100 -1.79 -16.22 16.99
C TRP A 100 -2.85 -15.24 16.53
N SER A 101 -2.95 -15.10 15.22
CA SER A 101 -3.96 -14.27 14.56
C SER A 101 -4.68 -15.14 13.54
N TYR A 102 -6.01 -15.15 13.61
CA TYR A 102 -6.88 -15.78 12.64
C TYR A 102 -7.81 -14.73 12.04
N PHE A 103 -7.90 -14.75 10.72
CA PHE A 103 -8.66 -13.79 9.95
C PHE A 103 -9.58 -14.52 8.97
N ARG A 104 -10.87 -14.20 9.02
CA ARG A 104 -11.87 -14.63 8.04
C ARG A 104 -12.23 -13.45 7.15
N VAL A 105 -12.21 -13.70 5.83
CA VAL A 105 -12.55 -12.77 4.76
C VAL A 105 -13.64 -13.28 3.86
#